data_AF-A0A429ZLE7-F1
#
_entry.id   AF-A0A429ZLE7-F1
#
_cell.length_a   1.000
_cell.length_b   1.000
_cell.length_c   1.000
_cell.angle_alpha   90.00
_cell.angle_beta   90.00
_cell.angle_gamma   90.00
#
_symmetry.space_group_name_H-M   'P 1'
#
loop_
_entity.id
_entity.type
_entity.pdbx_description
1 polymer ?
#
loop_
_entity_poly.entity_id
_entity_poly.type
_entity_poly.pdbx_seq_one_letter_code
_entity_poly.pdbx_strand_id
1 'polypeptide(L)'
;MVKRIAYPVEVKEEAIKMKLEGKTTSEIMNKLNIRNKTQVKTWWKWYRNGESYRFSQSVGKQYTYGKGNEHFSPLEVLERENKYLKQEIDVLKKYKELERMWKKKYS
;
A
#
# COMPACT_ATOMS: atom_id res chain seq x y z
N MET A 1 25.08 -1.59 -13.04
CA MET A 1 23.72 -1.62 -12.44
C MET A 1 23.47 -0.29 -11.72
N VAL A 2 22.46 0.50 -12.08
CA VAL A 2 22.18 1.79 -11.40
C VAL A 2 21.52 1.48 -10.06
N LYS A 3 22.18 1.81 -8.94
CA LYS A 3 21.63 1.66 -7.60
C LYS A 3 20.45 2.63 -7.43
N ARG A 4 19.23 2.10 -7.23
CA ARG A 4 18.07 2.94 -6.89
C ARG A 4 18.28 3.55 -5.51
N ILE A 5 18.15 4.87 -5.43
CA ILE A 5 18.23 5.63 -4.18
C ILE A 5 16.81 5.83 -3.67
N ALA A 6 16.54 5.30 -2.47
CA ALA A 6 15.33 5.61 -1.71
C ALA A 6 15.61 6.79 -0.79
N TYR A 7 14.72 7.79 -0.81
CA TYR A 7 14.78 8.91 0.14
C TYR A 7 13.81 8.63 1.29
N PRO A 8 14.19 8.97 2.53
CA PRO A 8 13.35 8.79 3.70
C PRO A 8 12.16 9.78 3.67
N VAL A 9 11.17 9.58 4.53
CA VAL A 9 9.89 10.32 4.48
C VAL A 9 10.11 11.82 4.73
N GLU A 10 10.99 12.13 5.66
CA GLU A 10 11.34 13.48 6.12
C GLU A 10 11.88 14.33 4.95
N VAL A 11 12.70 13.75 4.08
CA VAL A 11 13.23 14.43 2.89
C VAL A 11 12.12 14.72 1.87
N LYS A 12 11.14 13.82 1.75
CA LYS A 12 9.98 14.04 0.86
C LYS A 12 9.10 15.17 1.38
N GLU A 13 8.84 15.18 2.69
CA GLU A 13 8.06 16.23 3.36
C GLU A 13 8.75 17.59 3.27
N GLU A 14 10.07 17.66 3.49
CA GLU A 14 10.83 18.90 3.31
C GLU A 14 10.76 19.40 1.86
N ALA A 15 10.84 18.51 0.86
CA ALA A 15 10.68 18.88 -0.54
C ALA A 15 9.30 19.48 -0.84
N ILE A 16 8.24 18.98 -0.20
CA ILE A 16 6.88 19.56 -0.31
C ILE A 16 6.80 20.91 0.37
N LYS A 17 7.35 21.05 1.59
CA LYS A 17 7.40 22.33 2.30
C LYS A 17 8.07 23.41 1.45
N MET A 18 9.22 23.11 0.87
CA MET A 18 9.90 24.03 -0.06
C MET A 18 9.07 24.34 -1.31
N LYS A 19 8.30 23.36 -1.84
CA LYS A 19 7.39 23.61 -2.96
C LYS A 19 6.26 24.58 -2.60
N LEU A 20 5.70 24.46 -1.40
CA LEU A 20 4.69 25.37 -0.88
C LEU A 20 5.25 26.78 -0.67
N GLU A 21 6.52 26.88 -0.27
CA GLU A 21 7.28 28.14 -0.18
C GLU A 21 7.64 28.72 -1.57
N GLY A 22 7.17 28.12 -2.67
CA GLY A 22 7.38 28.61 -4.04
C GLY A 22 8.75 28.26 -4.64
N LYS A 23 9.56 27.41 -3.99
CA LYS A 23 10.87 27.02 -4.51
C LYS A 23 10.79 26.19 -5.79
N THR A 24 11.73 26.45 -6.68
CA THR A 24 11.87 25.71 -7.93
C THR A 24 12.34 24.28 -7.65
N THR A 25 12.06 23.36 -8.58
CA THR A 25 12.49 21.96 -8.40
C THR A 25 14.02 21.84 -8.38
N SER A 26 14.74 22.73 -9.09
CA SER A 26 16.19 22.74 -9.12
C SER A 26 16.80 23.16 -7.78
N GLU A 27 16.25 24.19 -7.12
CA GLU A 27 16.69 24.60 -5.77
C GLU A 27 16.49 23.46 -4.76
N ILE A 28 15.34 22.79 -4.82
CA ILE A 28 15.02 21.66 -3.93
C ILE A 28 15.99 20.50 -4.16
N MET A 29 16.30 20.19 -5.43
CA MET A 29 17.27 19.15 -5.75
C MET A 29 18.65 19.44 -5.19
N ASN A 30 19.12 20.67 -5.34
CA ASN A 30 20.43 21.08 -4.84
C ASN A 30 20.48 21.04 -3.31
N LYS A 31 19.44 21.55 -2.63
CA LYS A 31 19.40 21.60 -1.16
C LYS A 31 19.28 20.22 -0.52
N LEU A 32 18.44 19.35 -1.06
CA LEU A 32 18.18 18.01 -0.53
C LEU A 32 19.06 16.91 -1.16
N ASN A 33 20.03 17.31 -1.99
CA ASN A 33 20.93 16.43 -2.74
C ASN A 33 20.17 15.34 -3.52
N ILE A 34 19.02 15.70 -4.12
CA ILE A 34 18.17 14.78 -4.87
C ILE A 34 18.67 14.71 -6.31
N ARG A 35 19.08 13.51 -6.73
CA ARG A 35 19.64 13.31 -8.06
C ARG A 35 18.65 13.44 -9.21
N ASN A 36 17.37 13.13 -8.99
CA ASN A 36 16.37 13.02 -10.05
C ASN A 36 15.19 13.99 -9.87
N LYS A 37 15.07 14.96 -10.77
CA LYS A 37 13.97 15.95 -10.79
C LYS A 37 12.58 15.32 -10.84
N THR A 38 12.44 14.16 -11.48
CA THR A 38 11.15 13.46 -11.61
C THR A 38 10.65 13.01 -10.25
N GLN A 39 11.53 12.65 -9.30
CA GLN A 39 11.07 12.26 -7.96
C GLN A 39 10.39 13.42 -7.23
N VAL A 40 10.99 14.61 -7.25
CA VAL A 40 10.37 15.82 -6.66
C VAL A 40 9.04 16.14 -7.34
N LYS A 41 8.96 16.02 -8.67
CA LYS A 41 7.69 16.22 -9.41
C LYS A 41 6.63 15.19 -9.03
N THR A 42 7.00 13.93 -8.87
CA THR A 42 6.09 12.86 -8.45
C THR A 42 5.59 13.09 -7.02
N TRP A 43 6.47 13.46 -6.08
CA TRP A 43 6.05 13.77 -4.72
C TRP A 43 5.09 14.95 -4.69
N TRP A 44 5.38 16.01 -5.45
CA TRP A 44 4.48 17.15 -5.59
C TRP A 44 3.12 16.76 -6.18
N LYS A 45 3.08 15.85 -7.16
CA LYS A 45 1.83 15.32 -7.69
C LYS A 45 1.04 14.55 -6.62
N TRP A 46 1.70 13.67 -5.87
CA TRP A 46 1.04 12.92 -4.79
C TRP A 46 0.46 13.84 -3.74
N TYR A 47 1.22 14.85 -3.31
CA TYR A 47 0.73 15.84 -2.36
C TYR A 47 -0.53 16.57 -2.86
N ARG A 48 -0.51 17.07 -4.10
CA ARG A 48 -1.69 17.75 -4.69
C ARG A 48 -2.91 16.83 -4.85
N ASN A 49 -2.69 15.53 -4.98
CA ASN A 49 -3.74 14.53 -5.08
C ASN A 49 -4.20 13.99 -3.71
N GLY A 50 -3.63 14.46 -2.58
CA GLY A 50 -3.90 13.88 -1.25
C GLY A 50 -3.30 12.48 -1.03
N GLU A 51 -2.38 12.03 -1.91
CA GLU A 51 -1.73 10.72 -1.87
C GLU A 51 -0.45 10.72 -0.98
N SER A 52 -0.38 11.55 0.07
CA SER A 52 0.82 11.65 0.92
C SER A 52 1.19 10.34 1.63
N TYR A 53 0.21 9.45 1.86
CA TYR A 53 0.43 8.09 2.38
C TYR A 53 1.45 7.28 1.56
N ARG A 54 1.69 7.64 0.28
CA ARG A 54 2.69 6.98 -0.57
C ARG A 54 4.13 7.29 -0.19
N PHE A 55 4.37 8.31 0.65
CA PHE A 55 5.73 8.65 1.10
C PHE A 55 6.35 7.56 1.97
N SER A 56 5.55 6.79 2.72
CA SER A 56 6.01 5.67 3.55
C SER A 56 6.28 4.38 2.75
N GLN A 57 5.89 4.32 1.47
CA GLN A 57 6.09 3.12 0.65
C GLN A 57 7.58 2.90 0.35
N SER A 58 8.07 1.69 0.66
CA SER A 58 9.41 1.24 0.29
C SER A 58 9.56 1.19 -1.23
N VAL A 59 10.66 1.72 -1.75
CA VAL A 59 10.96 1.69 -3.18
C VAL A 59 11.30 0.27 -3.60
N GLY A 60 10.54 -0.31 -4.53
CA GLY A 60 10.83 -1.63 -5.12
C GLY A 60 9.80 -2.72 -4.84
N LYS A 61 8.75 -2.46 -4.06
CA LYS A 61 7.57 -3.36 -4.10
C LYS A 61 6.88 -3.20 -5.45
N GLN A 62 6.65 -4.32 -6.13
CA GLN A 62 5.92 -4.35 -7.37
C GLN A 62 4.51 -3.79 -7.13
N TYR A 63 4.06 -2.92 -8.03
CA TYR A 63 2.70 -2.41 -8.01
C TYR A 63 1.71 -3.57 -8.18
N THR A 64 0.95 -3.83 -7.13
CA THR A 64 -0.14 -4.79 -7.10
C THR A 64 -1.45 -4.06 -7.31
N TYR A 65 -1.90 -3.95 -8.56
CA TYR A 65 -3.22 -3.40 -8.89
C TYR A 65 -4.29 -4.16 -8.10
N GLY A 66 -5.01 -3.47 -7.20
CA GLY A 66 -6.04 -4.08 -6.33
C GLY A 66 -5.53 -4.92 -5.14
N LYS A 67 -4.22 -4.90 -4.83
CA LYS A 67 -3.64 -5.53 -3.62
C LYS A 67 -2.50 -4.68 -3.02
N GLY A 68 -2.68 -3.37 -2.92
CA GLY A 68 -1.77 -2.50 -2.18
C GLY A 68 -2.22 -2.35 -0.72
N ASN A 69 -1.32 -1.90 0.16
CA ASN A 69 -1.66 -1.34 1.48
C ASN A 69 -2.54 -0.09 1.31
N GLU A 70 -3.76 -0.26 0.81
CA GLU A 70 -4.85 0.64 1.11
C GLU A 70 -4.98 0.58 2.62
N HIS A 71 -4.91 1.74 3.26
CA HIS A 71 -5.43 1.89 4.61
C HIS A 71 -6.93 1.60 4.52
N PHE A 72 -7.29 0.32 4.47
CA PHE A 72 -8.64 -0.12 4.69
C PHE A 72 -9.06 0.49 6.02
N SER A 73 -10.21 1.14 6.04
CA SER A 73 -10.78 1.54 7.31
C SER A 73 -10.90 0.28 8.20
N PRO A 74 -10.81 0.41 9.54
CA PRO A 74 -10.97 -0.75 10.42
C PRO A 74 -12.22 -1.59 10.10
N LEU A 75 -13.29 -0.94 9.64
CA LEU A 75 -14.51 -1.58 9.14
C LEU A 75 -14.28 -2.47 7.92
N GLU A 76 -13.60 -1.99 6.88
CA GLU A 76 -13.35 -2.77 5.65
C GLU A 76 -12.43 -3.97 5.88
N VAL A 77 -11.48 -3.85 6.81
CA VAL A 77 -10.66 -4.99 7.27
C VAL A 77 -11.55 -6.02 7.94
N LEU A 78 -12.39 -5.58 8.87
CA LEU A 78 -13.27 -6.45 9.65
C LEU A 78 -14.35 -7.12 8.79
N GLU A 79 -14.86 -6.44 7.76
CA GLU A 79 -15.80 -7.00 6.78
C GLU A 79 -15.14 -8.09 5.94
N ARG A 80 -13.90 -7.86 5.50
CA ARG A 80 -13.14 -8.86 4.73
C ARG A 80 -12.83 -10.09 5.57
N GLU A 81 -12.40 -9.89 6.80
CA GLU A 81 -12.15 -10.98 7.75
C GLU A 81 -13.44 -11.76 8.03
N ASN A 82 -14.55 -11.07 8.29
CA ASN A 82 -15.86 -11.72 8.44
C ASN A 82 -16.27 -12.52 7.20
N LYS A 83 -16.03 -11.99 5.99
CA LYS A 83 -16.33 -12.70 4.75
C LYS A 83 -15.48 -13.97 4.62
N TYR A 84 -14.20 -13.89 4.94
CA TYR A 84 -13.29 -15.04 4.93
C TYR A 84 -13.71 -16.11 5.95
N LEU A 85 -13.97 -15.72 7.20
CA LEU A 85 -14.43 -16.63 8.26
C LEU A 85 -15.76 -17.31 7.90
N LYS A 86 -16.70 -16.60 7.26
CA LYS A 86 -17.95 -17.21 6.78
C LYS A 86 -17.71 -18.29 5.73
N GLN A 87 -16.75 -18.07 4.82
CA GLN A 87 -16.39 -19.08 3.80
C GLN A 87 -15.76 -20.31 4.46
N GLU A 88 -14.89 -20.13 5.44
CA GLU A 88 -14.28 -21.23 6.19
C GLU A 88 -15.33 -22.07 6.93
N ILE A 89 -16.29 -21.41 7.60
CA ILE A 89 -17.40 -22.09 8.27
C ILE A 89 -18.26 -22.90 7.28
N ASP A 90 -18.55 -22.37 6.10
CA ASP A 90 -19.33 -23.07 5.07
C ASP A 90 -18.63 -24.36 4.60
N VAL A 91 -17.31 -24.29 4.37
CA VAL A 91 -16.49 -25.45 4.01
C VAL A 91 -16.50 -26.49 5.13
N LEU A 92 -16.34 -26.08 6.39
CA LEU A 92 -16.35 -26.99 7.53
C LEU A 92 -17.72 -27.67 7.72
N LYS A 93 -18.82 -26.95 7.49
CA LYS A 93 -20.17 -27.53 7.53
C LYS A 93 -20.35 -28.61 6.45
N LYS A 94 -19.96 -28.31 5.21
CA LYS A 94 -19.98 -29.28 4.11
C LYS A 94 -19.14 -30.51 4.40
N TYR A 95 -17.95 -30.34 4.97
CA TYR A 95 -17.09 -31.45 5.38
C TYR A 95 -17.77 -32.34 6.43
N LYS A 96 -18.37 -31.73 7.47
CA LYS A 96 -19.08 -32.47 8.52
C LYS A 96 -20.28 -33.25 7.99
N GLU A 97 -21.00 -32.71 7.01
CA GLU A 97 -22.10 -33.42 6.33
C GLU A 97 -21.59 -34.60 5.52
N LEU A 98 -20.51 -34.41 4.75
CA LEU A 98 -19.85 -35.49 4.02
C LEU A 98 -19.39 -36.61 4.96
N GLU A 99 -18.77 -36.26 6.10
CA GLU A 99 -18.34 -37.23 7.09
C GLU A 99 -19.52 -38.04 7.66
N ARG A 100 -20.65 -37.39 7.95
CA ARG A 100 -21.89 -38.07 8.38
C ARG A 100 -22.42 -39.02 7.33
N MET A 101 -22.48 -38.58 6.07
CA MET A 101 -22.93 -39.44 4.96
C MET A 101 -22.02 -40.65 4.77
N TRP A 102 -20.70 -40.44 4.86
CA TRP A 102 -19.72 -41.51 4.80
C TRP A 102 -19.92 -42.51 5.94
N LYS A 103 -20.03 -42.06 7.19
CA LYS A 103 -20.30 -42.94 8.34
C LYS A 103 -21.61 -43.72 8.16
N LYS A 104 -22.67 -43.11 7.61
CA LYS A 104 -23.94 -43.81 7.33
C LYS A 104 -23.83 -44.83 6.19
N LYS A 105 -22.97 -44.60 5.20
CA LYS A 105 -22.78 -45.50 4.05
C LYS A 105 -21.95 -46.73 4.40
N TYR A 106 -21.03 -46.60 5.35
CA TYR A 106 -20.08 -47.65 5.73
C TYR A 106 -20.30 -48.18 7.17
N SER A 107 -21.44 -47.84 7.79
CA SER A 107 -21.95 -48.45 9.03
C SER A 107 -23.08 -49.42 8.71
#